data_AF-A0A1Q6JUD1-F1
#
_entry.id   AF-A0A1Q6JUD1-F1
#
_cell.length_a   1.000
_cell.length_b   1.000
_cell.length_c   1.000
_cell.angle_alpha   90.00
_cell.angle_beta   90.00
_cell.angle_gamma   90.00
#
_symmetry.space_group_name_H-M   'P 1'
#
loop_
_entity.id
_entity.type
_entity.pdbx_description
1 polymer ?
#
loop_
_entity_poly.entity_id
_entity_poly.type
_entity_poly.pdbx_seq_one_letter_code
_entity_poly.pdbx_strand_id
1 'polypeptide(L)'
;MLDIYVDNVFYPVFEMFDKITAPVDFDFIITHSIDNAVTVHENNAAIHEALHSLSSTDKTVRDKFMALENDMTMRFVAKLRSLGYDREDIFERVHLAMETVQSYAHEKVFDKHSYIDYDRMRKIVIDMLVSLFKK
;
A
#
# COMPACT_ATOMS: atom_id res chain seq x y z
N MET A 1 10.98 -17.18 6.80
CA MET A 1 10.72 -16.47 5.52
C MET A 1 9.54 -15.53 5.67
N LEU A 2 8.38 -16.02 6.11
CA LEU A 2 7.19 -15.19 6.35
C LEU A 2 7.41 -14.07 7.38
N ASP A 3 8.04 -14.36 8.52
CA ASP A 3 8.30 -13.33 9.54
C ASP A 3 9.32 -12.28 9.06
N ILE A 4 10.42 -12.72 8.42
CA ILE A 4 11.41 -11.81 7.80
C ILE A 4 10.73 -10.88 6.78
N TYR A 5 9.80 -11.43 6.00
CA TYR A 5 9.04 -10.65 5.03
C TYR A 5 8.14 -9.63 5.73
N VAL A 6 7.43 -10.01 6.78
CA VAL A 6 6.62 -9.08 7.60
C VAL A 6 7.48 -7.94 8.15
N ASP A 7 8.61 -8.27 8.75
CA ASP A 7 9.49 -7.32 9.42
C ASP A 7 10.14 -6.35 8.41
N ASN A 8 10.53 -6.83 7.24
CA ASN A 8 11.25 -6.02 6.25
C ASN A 8 10.32 -5.27 5.27
N VAL A 9 9.08 -5.73 5.10
CA VAL A 9 8.15 -5.18 4.09
C VAL A 9 7.02 -4.40 4.74
N PHE A 10 6.37 -4.95 5.75
CA PHE A 10 5.15 -4.33 6.33
C PHE A 10 5.46 -3.40 7.49
N TYR A 11 6.42 -3.75 8.35
CA TYR A 11 6.73 -2.91 9.51
C TYR A 11 7.20 -1.49 9.14
N PRO A 12 8.08 -1.29 8.13
CA PRO A 12 8.47 0.06 7.71
C PRO A 12 7.29 0.90 7.19
N VAL A 13 6.28 0.27 6.60
CA VAL A 13 5.04 0.96 6.16
C VAL A 13 4.25 1.45 7.38
N PHE A 14 4.15 0.65 8.45
CA PHE A 14 3.51 1.08 9.69
C PHE A 14 4.24 2.27 10.33
N GLU A 15 5.57 2.26 10.39
CA GLU A 15 6.34 3.39 10.94
C GLU A 15 6.13 4.69 10.14
N MET A 16 5.83 4.60 8.85
CA MET A 16 5.48 5.77 8.04
C MET A 16 4.15 6.38 8.49
N PHE A 17 3.16 5.56 8.83
CA PHE A 17 1.85 6.05 9.27
C PHE A 17 1.95 6.86 10.56
N ASP A 18 2.84 6.47 11.47
CA ASP A 18 3.04 7.18 12.74
C ASP A 18 3.55 8.62 12.55
N LYS A 19 4.28 8.87 11.45
CA LYS A 19 4.85 10.18 11.10
C LYS A 19 3.83 11.15 10.51
N ILE A 20 2.61 10.70 10.21
CA ILE A 20 1.56 11.56 9.65
C ILE A 20 1.04 12.51 10.73
N THR A 21 0.92 13.80 10.39
CA THR A 21 0.44 14.86 11.28
C THR A 21 -0.72 15.63 10.66
N ALA A 22 -1.48 16.36 11.49
CA ALA A 22 -2.52 17.27 11.01
C ALA A 22 -1.91 18.64 10.61
N PRO A 23 -2.48 19.35 9.61
CA PRO A 23 -3.53 18.88 8.70
C PRO A 23 -3.02 17.77 7.77
N VAL A 24 -3.90 16.81 7.45
CA VAL A 24 -3.54 15.65 6.62
C VAL A 24 -3.28 16.08 5.18
N ASP A 25 -2.07 15.87 4.70
CA ASP A 25 -1.66 16.13 3.32
C ASP A 25 -1.73 14.83 2.50
N PHE A 26 -2.86 14.60 1.84
CA PHE A 26 -3.07 13.40 1.03
C PHE A 26 -2.19 13.37 -0.21
N ASP A 27 -1.87 14.52 -0.82
CA ASP A 27 -0.97 14.58 -1.97
C ASP A 27 0.42 14.08 -1.56
N PHE A 28 0.94 14.53 -0.41
CA PHE A 28 2.19 14.04 0.15
C PHE A 28 2.11 12.54 0.50
N ILE A 29 1.13 12.13 1.31
CA ILE A 29 1.04 10.76 1.82
C ILE A 29 0.93 9.75 0.67
N ILE A 30 0.07 10.00 -0.31
CA ILE A 30 -0.15 9.08 -1.42
C ILE A 30 1.09 8.98 -2.31
N THR A 31 1.70 10.12 -2.65
CA THR A 31 2.92 10.15 -3.46
C THR A 31 4.03 9.31 -2.83
N HIS A 32 4.28 9.50 -1.53
CA HIS A 32 5.31 8.76 -0.81
C HIS A 32 4.93 7.30 -0.58
N SER A 33 3.64 6.98 -0.42
CA SER A 33 3.18 5.59 -0.27
C SER A 33 3.45 4.79 -1.54
N ILE A 34 3.22 5.38 -2.71
CA ILE A 34 3.50 4.74 -4.01
C ILE A 34 5.01 4.49 -4.17
N ASP A 35 5.84 5.50 -3.92
CA ASP A 35 7.29 5.38 -4.08
C ASP A 35 7.89 4.36 -3.10
N ASN A 36 7.41 4.35 -1.86
CA ASN A 36 7.81 3.37 -0.87
C ASN A 36 7.34 1.97 -1.26
N ALA A 37 6.11 1.81 -1.75
CA ALA A 37 5.62 0.51 -2.20
C ALA A 37 6.48 -0.03 -3.34
N VAL A 38 6.79 0.77 -4.36
CA VAL A 38 7.70 0.36 -5.44
C VAL A 38 9.06 -0.05 -4.88
N THR A 39 9.67 0.80 -4.05
CA THR A 39 10.99 0.54 -3.46
C THR A 39 11.03 -0.76 -2.64
N VAL A 40 10.00 -0.98 -1.82
CA VAL A 40 9.91 -2.18 -0.98
C VAL A 40 9.72 -3.43 -1.83
N HIS A 41 8.91 -3.38 -2.90
CA HIS A 41 8.75 -4.49 -3.83
C HIS A 41 10.05 -4.79 -4.59
N GLU A 42 10.77 -3.76 -5.06
CA GLU A 42 12.06 -3.94 -5.74
C GLU A 42 13.10 -4.60 -4.82
N ASN A 43 13.23 -4.09 -3.59
CA ASN A 43 14.22 -4.59 -2.62
C ASN A 43 13.91 -6.00 -2.11
N ASN A 44 12.65 -6.43 -2.16
CA ASN A 44 12.20 -7.71 -1.63
C ASN A 44 11.62 -8.64 -2.71
N ALA A 45 11.83 -8.33 -3.99
CA ALA A 45 11.17 -8.96 -5.14
C ALA A 45 11.12 -10.49 -5.08
N ALA A 46 12.27 -11.13 -4.81
CA ALA A 46 12.36 -12.59 -4.79
C ALA A 46 11.53 -13.23 -3.67
N ILE A 47 11.54 -12.65 -2.46
CA ILE A 47 10.78 -13.16 -1.32
C ILE A 47 9.30 -12.84 -1.48
N HIS A 48 8.99 -11.65 -1.98
CA HIS A 48 7.63 -11.22 -2.28
C HIS A 48 6.95 -12.17 -3.26
N GLU A 49 7.54 -12.40 -4.43
CA GLU A 49 6.97 -13.29 -5.46
C GLU A 49 6.83 -14.74 -4.97
N ALA A 50 7.83 -15.25 -4.25
CA ALA A 50 7.77 -16.59 -3.67
C ALA A 50 6.57 -16.73 -2.72
N LEU A 51 6.37 -15.79 -1.79
CA LEU A 51 5.24 -15.82 -0.87
C LEU A 51 3.90 -15.50 -1.55
N HIS A 52 3.89 -14.57 -2.49
CA HIS A 52 2.68 -14.21 -3.23
C HIS A 52 2.16 -15.38 -4.06
N SER A 53 3.05 -16.13 -4.74
CA SER A 53 2.67 -17.34 -5.48
C SER A 53 2.04 -18.44 -4.60
N LEU A 54 2.42 -18.49 -3.32
CA LEU A 54 1.87 -19.42 -2.34
C LEU A 54 0.53 -18.95 -1.75
N SER A 55 0.16 -17.68 -1.87
CA SER A 55 -1.08 -17.14 -1.25
C SER A 55 -2.37 -17.82 -1.72
N SER A 56 -2.38 -18.40 -2.93
CA SER A 56 -3.55 -19.11 -3.46
C SER A 56 -3.62 -20.58 -3.00
N THR A 57 -2.49 -21.18 -2.61
CA THR A 57 -2.37 -22.63 -2.38
C THR A 57 -2.02 -22.98 -0.94
N ASP A 58 -1.32 -22.11 -0.22
CA ASP A 58 -0.93 -22.26 1.17
C ASP A 58 -1.82 -21.39 2.08
N LYS A 59 -2.59 -22.06 2.95
CA LYS A 59 -3.52 -21.38 3.87
C LYS A 59 -2.80 -20.47 4.86
N THR A 60 -1.65 -20.88 5.38
CA THR A 60 -0.90 -20.10 6.38
C THR A 60 -0.37 -18.82 5.77
N VAL A 61 0.17 -18.90 4.54
CA VAL A 61 0.62 -17.71 3.80
C VAL A 61 -0.56 -16.79 3.50
N ARG A 62 -1.66 -17.33 2.96
CA ARG A 62 -2.87 -16.54 2.67
C ARG A 62 -3.40 -15.80 3.89
N ASP A 63 -3.62 -16.53 4.98
CA ASP A 63 -4.18 -15.96 6.21
C ASP A 63 -3.27 -14.85 6.76
N LYS A 64 -1.94 -14.98 6.59
CA LYS A 64 -1.00 -13.95 7.02
C LYS A 64 -1.10 -12.69 6.15
N PHE A 65 -1.18 -12.80 4.83
CA PHE A 65 -1.38 -11.64 3.95
C PHE A 65 -2.69 -10.91 4.29
N MET A 66 -3.79 -11.65 4.41
CA MET A 66 -5.09 -11.08 4.79
C MET A 66 -5.04 -10.38 6.16
N ALA A 67 -4.32 -10.96 7.13
CA ALA A 67 -4.16 -10.33 8.44
C ALA A 67 -3.36 -9.03 8.38
N LEU A 68 -2.30 -8.97 7.58
CA LEU A 68 -1.48 -7.77 7.41
C LEU A 68 -2.25 -6.65 6.69
N GLU A 69 -2.99 -7.01 5.65
CA GLU A 69 -3.87 -6.11 4.89
C GLU A 69 -4.96 -5.47 5.77
N ASN A 70 -5.62 -6.30 6.59
CA ASN A 70 -6.58 -5.84 7.60
C ASN A 70 -5.91 -4.88 8.60
N ASP A 71 -4.74 -5.24 9.14
CA ASP A 71 -4.04 -4.42 10.13
C ASP A 71 -3.60 -3.06 9.55
N MET A 72 -3.11 -3.02 8.30
CA MET A 72 -2.82 -1.77 7.59
C MET A 72 -4.04 -0.88 7.45
N THR A 73 -5.16 -1.45 7.00
CA THR A 73 -6.41 -0.69 6.83
C THR A 73 -6.86 -0.10 8.17
N MET A 74 -6.92 -0.93 9.21
CA MET A 74 -7.40 -0.53 10.53
C MET A 74 -6.50 0.54 11.18
N ARG A 75 -5.17 0.36 11.13
CA ARG A 75 -4.22 1.31 11.72
C ARG A 75 -4.23 2.65 10.99
N PHE A 76 -4.27 2.63 9.66
CA PHE A 76 -4.28 3.87 8.90
C PHE A 76 -5.58 4.66 9.12
N VAL A 77 -6.73 3.99 9.14
CA VAL A 77 -8.02 4.62 9.49
C VAL A 77 -7.98 5.20 10.91
N ALA A 78 -7.48 4.44 11.89
CA ALA A 78 -7.35 4.91 13.27
C ALA A 78 -6.44 6.16 13.35
N LYS A 79 -5.33 6.16 12.60
CA LYS A 79 -4.43 7.31 12.50
C LYS A 79 -5.14 8.53 11.90
N LEU A 80 -5.82 8.39 10.76
CA LEU A 80 -6.57 9.49 10.14
C LEU A 80 -7.63 10.08 11.08
N ARG A 81 -8.41 9.22 11.76
CA ARG A 81 -9.39 9.65 12.76
C ARG A 81 -8.76 10.41 13.91
N SER A 82 -7.61 9.94 14.42
CA SER A 82 -6.87 10.63 15.49
C SER A 82 -6.39 12.02 15.09
N LEU A 83 -6.23 12.26 13.78
CA LEU A 83 -5.84 13.56 13.20
C LEU A 83 -7.06 14.43 12.82
N GLY A 84 -8.27 14.01 13.19
CA GLY A 84 -9.51 14.75 12.91
C GLY A 84 -10.07 14.53 11.50
N TYR A 85 -9.60 13.52 10.77
CA TYR A 85 -10.17 13.12 9.48
C TYR A 85 -11.04 11.87 9.65
N ASP A 86 -12.37 12.04 9.60
CA ASP A 86 -13.34 10.94 9.64
C ASP A 86 -14.44 11.11 8.59
N ARG A 87 -14.84 9.99 7.98
CA ARG A 87 -15.83 9.92 6.89
C ARG A 87 -16.60 8.61 6.98
N GLU A 88 -17.83 8.63 6.47
CA GLU A 88 -18.78 7.50 6.47
C GLU A 88 -18.26 6.23 5.77
N ASP A 89 -17.28 6.37 4.87
CA ASP A 89 -16.72 5.33 4.00
C ASP A 89 -15.18 5.25 4.05
N ILE A 90 -14.59 5.67 5.18
CA ILE A 90 -13.13 5.79 5.30
C ILE A 90 -12.40 4.44 5.17
N PHE A 91 -13.01 3.34 5.62
CA PHE A 91 -12.40 2.01 5.52
C PHE A 91 -12.28 1.57 4.07
N GLU A 92 -13.36 1.70 3.29
CA GLU A 92 -13.43 1.34 1.87
C GLU A 92 -12.44 2.18 1.05
N ARG A 93 -12.36 3.49 1.34
CA ARG A 93 -11.45 4.40 0.65
C ARG A 93 -9.98 4.06 0.92
N VAL A 94 -9.64 3.80 2.18
CA VAL A 94 -8.27 3.41 2.57
C VAL A 94 -7.90 2.07 1.95
N HIS A 95 -8.80 1.10 2.02
CA HIS A 95 -8.56 -0.23 1.49
C HIS A 95 -8.38 -0.22 -0.03
N LEU A 96 -9.26 0.48 -0.75
CA LEU A 96 -9.13 0.65 -2.20
C LEU A 96 -7.83 1.39 -2.58
N ALA A 97 -7.43 2.38 -1.79
CA ALA A 97 -6.19 3.09 -2.03
C ALA A 97 -4.98 2.17 -1.87
N MET A 98 -4.96 1.34 -0.83
CA MET A 98 -3.91 0.36 -0.59
C MET A 98 -3.82 -0.66 -1.73
N GLU A 99 -4.94 -1.25 -2.17
CA GLU A 99 -4.97 -2.20 -3.29
C GLU A 99 -4.46 -1.60 -4.59
N THR A 100 -4.79 -0.33 -4.86
CA THR A 100 -4.29 0.38 -6.02
C THR A 100 -2.79 0.62 -5.95
N VAL A 101 -2.27 0.99 -4.78
CA VAL A 101 -0.82 1.18 -4.56
C VAL A 101 -0.06 -0.13 -4.79
N GLN A 102 -0.57 -1.25 -4.26
CA GLN A 102 0.01 -2.59 -4.49
C GLN A 102 0.00 -2.95 -5.97
N SER A 103 -1.14 -2.77 -6.64
CA SER A 103 -1.30 -3.07 -8.07
C SER A 103 -0.32 -2.27 -8.94
N TYR A 104 -0.14 -0.97 -8.66
CA TYR A 104 0.84 -0.17 -9.38
C TYR A 104 2.27 -0.64 -9.12
N ALA A 105 2.62 -1.00 -7.88
CA ALA A 105 3.94 -1.52 -7.56
C ALA A 105 4.21 -2.84 -8.27
N HIS A 106 3.24 -3.75 -8.33
CA HIS A 106 3.34 -5.02 -9.06
C HIS A 106 3.59 -4.80 -10.56
N GLU A 107 2.74 -4.00 -11.18
CA GLU A 107 2.82 -3.66 -12.60
C GLU A 107 4.16 -2.99 -12.95
N LYS A 108 4.64 -2.07 -12.08
CA LYS A 108 5.91 -1.35 -12.27
C LYS A 108 7.14 -2.24 -12.08
N VAL A 109 7.11 -3.20 -11.16
CA VAL A 109 8.29 -3.97 -10.73
C VAL A 109 8.41 -5.30 -11.48
N PHE A 110 7.30 -6.01 -11.66
CA PHE A 110 7.29 -7.38 -12.18
C PHE A 110 6.81 -7.48 -13.63
N ASP A 111 5.69 -6.85 -14.00
CA ASP A 111 5.07 -7.05 -15.32
C ASP A 111 5.74 -6.26 -16.46
N LYS A 112 6.05 -4.98 -16.22
CA LYS A 112 6.92 -4.13 -17.07
C LYS A 112 6.60 -4.21 -18.56
N HIS A 113 5.38 -3.85 -18.95
CA HIS A 113 4.98 -3.79 -20.34
C HIS A 113 5.65 -2.64 -21.11
N SER A 114 6.19 -2.93 -22.30
CA SER A 114 6.96 -1.96 -23.11
C SER A 114 6.14 -0.80 -23.68
N TYR A 115 4.81 -0.91 -23.68
CA TYR A 115 3.90 0.13 -24.20
C TYR A 115 3.43 1.10 -23.12
N ILE A 116 3.80 0.87 -21.85
CA ILE A 116 3.36 1.70 -20.72
C ILE A 116 4.41 2.74 -20.38
N ASP A 117 3.98 4.00 -20.39
CA ASP A 117 4.71 5.10 -19.74
C ASP A 117 4.37 5.08 -18.25
N TYR A 118 5.28 4.52 -17.46
CA TYR A 118 5.09 4.32 -16.02
C TYR A 118 5.09 5.61 -15.20
N ASP A 119 5.73 6.67 -15.69
CA ASP A 119 5.72 7.97 -15.02
C ASP A 119 4.35 8.64 -15.22
N ARG A 120 3.81 8.52 -16.43
CA ARG A 120 2.45 8.95 -16.73
C ARG A 120 1.41 8.14 -15.97
N MET A 121 1.57 6.82 -15.89
CA MET A 121 0.68 5.96 -15.09
C MET A 121 0.75 6.31 -13.61
N ARG A 122 1.95 6.56 -13.06
CA ARG A 122 2.14 7.01 -11.66
C ARG A 122 1.30 8.24 -11.35
N LYS A 123 1.33 9.24 -12.25
CA LYS A 123 0.56 10.47 -12.09
C LYS A 123 -0.95 10.20 -12.08
N ILE A 124 -1.44 9.36 -12.99
CA ILE A 124 -2.86 8.96 -13.03
C ILE A 124 -3.28 8.29 -11.71
N VAL A 125 -2.46 7.38 -11.20
CA VAL A 125 -2.72 6.70 -9.92
C VAL A 125 -2.74 7.70 -8.76
N ILE A 126 -1.78 8.61 -8.66
CA ILE A 126 -1.76 9.65 -7.63
C ILE A 126 -3.03 10.50 -7.69
N ASP A 127 -3.38 11.04 -8.86
CA ASP A 127 -4.54 11.91 -9.03
C ASP A 127 -5.84 11.17 -8.65
N MET A 128 -5.98 9.92 -9.07
CA MET A 128 -7.11 9.05 -8.72
C MET A 128 -7.20 8.83 -7.21
N LEU A 129 -6.11 8.43 -6.57
CA LEU A 129 -6.08 8.14 -5.14
C LEU A 129 -6.34 9.38 -4.30
N VAL A 130 -5.75 10.52 -4.67
CA VAL A 130 -5.96 11.79 -3.98
C VAL A 130 -7.43 12.20 -4.04
N SER A 131 -8.11 11.94 -5.16
CA SER A 131 -9.54 12.22 -5.31
C SER A 131 -10.43 11.39 -4.37
N LEU A 132 -9.96 10.24 -3.89
CA LEU A 132 -10.69 9.45 -2.89
C LEU A 132 -10.77 10.18 -1.54
N PHE A 133 -9.86 11.10 -1.23
CA PHE A 133 -9.81 11.72 0.10
C PHE A 133 -10.16 13.20 0.11
N LYS A 134 -10.11 13.86 -1.05
CA LYS A 134 -10.62 15.23 -1.22
C LYS A 134 -12.16 15.24 -1.21
N LYS A 135 -12.73 16.38 -0.80
CA LYS A 135 -14.18 16.62 -0.83
C LYS A 135 -14.65 16.92 -2.23
#